data_AF-A0AAF0IND6-F1
#
_entry.id   AF-A0AAF0IND6-F1
#
_cell.length_a   1.000
_cell.length_b   1.000
_cell.length_c   1.000
_cell.angle_alpha   90.00
_cell.angle_beta   90.00
_cell.angle_gamma   90.00
#
_symmetry.space_group_name_H-M   'P 1'
#
loop_
_entity.id
_entity.type
_entity.pdbx_description
1 polymer ?
#
loop_
_entity_poly.entity_id
_entity_poly.type
_entity_poly.pdbx_seq_one_letter_code
_entity_poly.pdbx_strand_id
1 'polypeptide(L)'
;MWLSDQQKIGVGLVSGGIFFLFLGVVLFFDATLLALGNVLFVAGIAMLIGPQRTLAFFARKQKIRGTLCFFTGMVLVFLRLTFLGMLVETIGFLNLFGDFFPVILNFLRQVPGVGQLLSMPVVGTVMDRLAGGNGTYLLSNRTWPADKAYYDGRFSNGLTWPEQLAGLLNVSHVDDYAYGSATTDNRIARGYSGYNSTLPVPDVHGQVSRYLAHVDGCADADALYIVSGGSNDAFFGLSAERNATELAHDVVHALQRDVVRLQRHGARHVLVPTLSPMQSTPYARDYADAATRTNSTRFAHRVNAALRTWARDGAANVTLVDMAALEARILDHPTRYGLHNVRDACLVGTQKLERAAGVERHDCSRAARHKPLVHA
;
A
#
# COMPACT_ATOMS: atom_id res chain seq x y z
N MET A 1 21.63 0.59 -17.77
CA MET A 1 21.93 2.04 -17.73
C MET A 1 23.42 2.17 -17.45
N TRP A 2 24.20 2.79 -18.33
CA TRP A 2 25.66 2.92 -18.13
C TRP A 2 25.94 4.23 -17.39
N LEU A 3 26.62 4.16 -16.24
CA LEU A 3 26.97 5.33 -15.43
C LEU A 3 28.01 6.20 -16.16
N SER A 4 27.92 7.51 -16.04
CA SER A 4 28.98 8.41 -16.51
C SER A 4 30.26 8.23 -15.66
N ASP A 5 31.42 8.64 -16.18
CA ASP A 5 32.67 8.50 -15.42
C ASP A 5 32.66 9.32 -14.13
N GLN A 6 31.99 10.47 -14.13
CA GLN A 6 31.74 11.26 -12.93
C GLN A 6 30.91 10.49 -11.90
N GLN A 7 29.87 9.76 -12.35
CA GLN A 7 29.05 8.92 -11.48
C GLN A 7 29.80 7.69 -10.97
N LYS A 8 30.68 7.09 -11.77
CA LYS A 8 31.54 5.97 -11.31
C LYS A 8 32.46 6.41 -10.17
N ILE A 9 33.08 7.59 -10.30
CA ILE A 9 33.89 8.19 -9.23
C ILE A 9 33.01 8.48 -8.02
N GLY A 10 31.81 9.04 -8.23
CA GLY A 10 30.84 9.30 -7.18
C GLY A 10 30.45 8.04 -6.39
N VAL A 11 30.18 6.93 -7.07
CA VAL A 11 29.94 5.62 -6.43
C VAL A 11 31.15 5.21 -5.59
N GLY A 12 32.37 5.30 -6.13
CA GLY A 12 33.59 4.97 -5.40
C GLY A 12 33.79 5.80 -4.13
N LEU A 13 33.52 7.11 -4.19
CA LEU A 13 33.62 8.01 -3.05
C LEU A 13 32.55 7.73 -1.98
N VAL A 14 31.30 7.46 -2.38
CA VAL A 14 30.23 7.07 -1.44
C VAL A 14 30.56 5.74 -0.76
N SER A 15 30.98 4.73 -1.53
CA SER A 15 31.36 3.43 -0.97
C SER A 15 32.56 3.53 -0.03
N GLY A 16 33.58 4.32 -0.40
CA GLY A 16 34.72 4.62 0.47
C GLY A 16 34.30 5.37 1.74
N GLY A 17 33.40 6.35 1.62
CA GLY A 17 32.84 7.08 2.76
C GLY A 17 32.13 6.16 3.75
N ILE A 18 31.24 5.28 3.25
CA ILE A 18 30.54 4.27 4.06
C ILE A 18 31.55 3.33 4.75
N PHE A 19 32.56 2.88 4.03
CA PHE A 19 33.61 2.02 4.58
C PHE A 19 34.37 2.68 5.74
N PHE A 20 34.81 3.93 5.57
CA PHE A 20 35.54 4.65 6.62
C PHE A 20 34.66 5.03 7.81
N LEU A 21 33.38 5.35 7.58
CA LEU A 21 32.41 5.54 8.66
C LEU A 21 32.24 4.25 9.47
N PHE A 22 32.03 3.12 8.81
CA PHE A 22 31.92 1.82 9.46
C PHE A 22 33.18 1.47 10.25
N LEU A 23 34.36 1.61 9.63
CA LEU A 23 35.63 1.33 10.29
C LEU A 23 35.87 2.26 11.49
N GLY A 24 35.52 3.54 11.38
CA GLY A 24 35.60 4.51 12.46
C GLY A 24 34.72 4.13 13.65
N VAL A 25 33.51 3.63 13.41
CA VAL A 25 32.64 3.09 14.48
C VAL A 25 33.24 1.85 15.13
N VAL A 26 33.73 0.89 14.34
CA VAL A 26 34.33 -0.36 14.84
C VAL A 26 35.58 -0.08 15.68
N LEU A 27 36.40 0.89 15.28
CA LEU A 27 37.60 1.31 16.02
C LEU A 27 37.27 2.31 17.14
N PHE A 28 36.13 2.13 17.81
CA PHE A 28 35.69 2.92 18.96
C PHE A 28 35.56 4.43 18.69
N PHE A 29 34.88 4.78 17.59
CA PHE A 29 34.60 6.15 17.17
C PHE A 29 35.87 6.99 16.88
N ASP A 30 36.79 6.42 16.10
CA ASP A 30 37.98 7.15 15.63
C ASP A 30 37.57 8.40 14.83
N ALA A 31 37.92 9.57 15.37
CA ALA A 31 37.50 10.85 14.81
C ALA A 31 38.01 11.08 13.39
N THR A 32 39.20 10.58 13.05
CA THR A 32 39.84 10.79 11.76
C THR A 32 39.13 9.97 10.68
N LEU A 33 38.82 8.71 10.97
CA LEU A 33 38.11 7.82 10.05
C LEU A 33 36.67 8.26 9.84
N LEU A 34 35.98 8.68 10.91
CA LEU A 34 34.61 9.21 10.81
C LEU A 34 34.58 10.51 10.00
N ALA A 35 35.49 11.45 10.26
CA ALA A 35 35.59 12.70 9.52
C ALA A 35 35.91 12.46 8.03
N LEU A 36 36.88 11.59 7.74
CA LEU A 36 37.22 11.20 6.37
C LEU A 36 36.02 10.56 5.67
N GLY A 37 35.33 9.65 6.37
CA GLY A 37 34.13 9.00 5.88
C GLY A 37 33.04 10.00 5.48
N ASN A 38 32.77 10.99 6.32
CA ASN A 38 31.81 12.05 6.05
C ASN A 38 32.18 12.94 4.86
N VAL A 39 33.45 13.33 4.74
CA VAL A 39 33.92 14.15 3.60
C VAL A 39 33.76 13.37 2.29
N LEU A 40 34.18 12.10 2.27
CA LEU A 40 34.07 11.25 1.09
C LEU A 40 32.61 10.99 0.72
N PHE A 41 31.74 10.78 1.71
CA PHE A 41 30.32 10.56 1.51
C PHE A 41 29.64 11.77 0.86
N VAL A 42 29.84 12.97 1.40
CA VAL A 42 29.25 14.21 0.86
C VAL A 42 29.80 14.52 -0.53
N ALA A 43 31.11 14.36 -0.74
CA ALA A 43 31.73 14.53 -2.05
C ALA A 43 31.17 13.53 -3.07
N GLY A 44 31.00 12.27 -2.67
CA GLY A 44 30.43 11.22 -3.51
C GLY A 44 28.99 11.50 -3.93
N ILE A 45 28.13 11.95 -3.00
CA ILE A 45 26.76 12.38 -3.33
C ILE A 45 26.76 13.57 -4.30
N ALA A 46 27.65 14.55 -4.09
CA ALA A 46 27.79 15.69 -4.99
C ALA A 46 28.17 15.27 -6.41
N MET A 47 29.00 14.24 -6.56
CA MET A 47 29.39 13.71 -7.87
C MET A 47 28.32 12.81 -8.51
N LEU A 48 27.55 12.07 -7.71
CA LEU A 48 26.46 11.20 -8.19
C LEU A 48 25.27 12.00 -8.74
N ILE A 49 24.84 13.01 -7.98
CA ILE A 49 23.64 13.81 -8.29
C ILE A 49 24.00 15.03 -9.15
N GLY A 50 25.24 15.52 -9.02
CA GLY A 50 25.74 16.75 -9.63
C GLY A 50 25.73 17.92 -8.63
N PRO A 51 26.78 18.75 -8.57
CA PRO A 51 26.98 19.71 -7.47
C PRO A 51 25.88 20.75 -7.33
N GLN A 52 25.35 21.27 -8.45
CA GLN A 52 24.24 22.23 -8.43
C GLN A 52 22.94 21.61 -7.87
N ARG A 53 22.65 20.36 -8.24
CA ARG A 53 21.45 19.63 -7.79
C ARG A 53 21.59 19.21 -6.33
N THR A 54 22.80 18.84 -5.90
CA THR A 54 23.11 18.52 -4.50
C THR A 54 22.92 19.75 -3.62
N LEU A 55 23.44 20.92 -4.02
CA LEU A 55 23.20 22.17 -3.30
C LEU A 55 21.70 22.50 -3.21
N ALA A 56 20.96 22.37 -4.32
CA ALA A 56 19.52 22.59 -4.32
C ALA A 56 18.74 21.61 -3.43
N PHE A 57 19.21 20.35 -3.31
CA PHE A 57 18.63 19.35 -2.41
C PHE A 57 18.82 19.73 -0.94
N PHE A 58 20.04 20.06 -0.53
CA PHE A 58 20.34 20.45 0.86
C PHE A 58 19.73 21.80 1.26
N ALA A 59 19.53 22.72 0.30
CA ALA A 59 18.93 24.03 0.54
C ALA A 59 17.38 24.03 0.50
N ARG A 60 16.73 22.89 0.21
CA ARG A 60 15.27 22.81 0.11
C ARG A 60 14.63 23.06 1.48
N LYS A 61 13.60 23.93 1.55
CA LYS A 61 12.92 24.31 2.82
C LYS A 61 12.46 23.11 3.65
N GLN A 62 11.94 22.07 3.00
CA GLN A 62 11.48 20.84 3.66
C GLN A 62 12.63 20.00 4.24
N LYS A 63 13.86 20.17 3.74
CA LYS A 63 15.04 19.37 4.11
C LYS A 63 16.02 20.13 5.01
N ILE A 64 15.85 21.44 5.18
CA ILE A 64 16.80 22.31 5.88
C ILE A 64 17.05 21.92 7.34
N ARG A 65 16.04 21.42 8.05
CA ARG A 65 16.18 20.92 9.43
C ARG A 65 17.14 19.71 9.47
N GLY A 66 16.97 18.79 8.52
CA GLY A 66 17.86 17.64 8.34
C GLY A 66 19.27 18.07 7.93
N THR A 67 19.39 19.02 6.99
CA THR A 67 20.67 19.60 6.55
C THR A 67 21.46 20.19 7.71
N LEU A 68 20.83 21.07 8.51
CA LEU A 68 21.50 21.70 9.66
C LEU A 68 21.95 20.65 10.67
N CYS A 69 21.10 19.67 10.98
CA CYS A 69 21.42 18.61 11.92
C CYS A 69 22.58 17.74 11.41
N PHE A 70 22.57 17.34 10.14
CA PHE A 70 23.62 16.54 9.52
C PHE A 70 24.98 17.24 9.54
N PHE A 71 25.06 18.49 9.05
CA PHE A 71 26.32 19.23 9.05
C PHE A 71 26.77 19.65 10.45
N THR A 72 25.86 19.90 11.40
CA THR A 72 26.22 20.12 12.81
C THR A 72 26.85 18.86 13.40
N GLY A 73 26.28 17.68 13.14
CA GLY A 73 26.86 16.40 13.53
C GLY A 73 28.26 16.19 12.96
N MET A 74 28.43 16.47 11.66
CA MET A 74 29.72 16.40 10.99
C MET A 74 30.76 17.33 11.62
N VAL A 75 30.39 18.58 11.96
CA VAL A 75 31.28 19.52 12.66
C VAL A 75 31.67 19.00 14.06
N LEU A 76 30.72 18.41 14.81
CA LEU A 76 31.01 17.81 16.11
C LEU A 76 32.00 16.64 16.01
N VAL A 77 31.93 15.83 14.94
CA VAL A 77 32.93 14.79 14.65
C VAL A 77 34.32 15.39 14.44
N PHE A 78 34.43 16.49 13.68
CA PHE A 78 35.71 17.22 13.52
C PHE A 78 36.26 17.78 14.84
N LEU A 79 35.37 18.19 15.75
CA LEU A 79 35.73 18.67 17.09
C LEU A 79 36.05 17.53 18.08
N ARG A 80 36.17 16.28 17.61
CA ARG A 80 36.41 15.07 18.40
C ARG A 80 35.29 14.75 19.41
N LEU A 81 34.12 15.35 19.28
CA LEU A 81 32.90 14.97 19.99
C LEU A 81 32.18 13.87 19.20
N THR A 82 32.90 12.80 18.88
CA THR A 82 32.53 11.83 17.84
C THR A 82 31.22 11.10 18.14
N PHE A 83 31.02 10.65 19.38
CA PHE A 83 29.79 9.96 19.75
C PHE A 83 28.55 10.87 19.61
N LEU A 84 28.61 12.09 20.15
CA LEU A 84 27.51 13.05 20.05
C LEU A 84 27.30 13.49 18.60
N GLY A 85 28.39 13.73 17.88
CA GLY A 85 28.37 14.08 16.46
C GLY A 85 27.66 13.03 15.63
N MET A 86 28.00 11.75 15.81
CA MET A 86 27.34 10.63 15.11
C MET A 86 25.85 10.52 15.42
N LEU A 87 25.42 10.73 16.67
CA LEU A 87 24.01 10.72 17.03
C LEU A 87 23.23 11.84 16.32
N VAL A 88 23.74 13.07 16.39
CA VAL A 88 23.14 14.24 15.74
C VAL A 88 23.15 14.05 14.21
N GLU A 89 24.26 13.59 13.67
CA GLU A 89 24.42 13.33 12.24
C GLU A 89 23.43 12.27 11.74
N THR A 90 23.23 11.17 12.48
CA THR A 90 22.28 10.12 12.13
C THR A 90 20.85 10.66 12.05
N ILE A 91 20.45 11.52 13.00
CA ILE A 91 19.13 12.17 12.97
C ILE A 91 18.99 13.07 11.73
N GLY A 92 20.03 13.85 11.41
CA GLY A 92 20.05 14.67 10.20
C GLY A 92 19.97 13.84 8.92
N PHE A 93 20.74 12.75 8.86
CA PHE A 93 20.79 11.83 7.74
C PHE A 93 19.44 11.18 7.45
N LEU A 94 18.77 10.65 8.48
CA LEU A 94 17.45 10.03 8.33
C LEU A 94 16.40 11.02 7.80
N ASN A 95 16.43 12.28 8.27
CA ASN A 95 15.50 13.31 7.79
C ASN A 95 15.81 13.80 6.35
N LEU A 96 17.08 13.75 5.94
CA LEU A 96 17.49 14.11 4.59
C LEU A 96 17.11 13.02 3.57
N PHE A 97 17.55 11.79 3.84
CA PHE A 97 17.53 10.69 2.89
C PHE A 97 16.40 9.68 3.12
N GLY A 98 15.53 9.91 4.12
CA GLY A 98 14.38 9.08 4.49
C GLY A 98 13.57 8.58 3.29
N ASP A 99 13.21 9.51 2.40
CA ASP A 99 12.37 9.24 1.23
C ASP A 99 13.01 8.30 0.20
N PHE A 100 14.33 8.13 0.23
CA PHE A 100 15.07 7.27 -0.70
C PHE A 100 15.25 5.84 -0.19
N PHE A 101 14.99 5.58 1.09
CA PHE A 101 15.13 4.24 1.65
C PHE A 101 14.28 3.20 0.88
N PRO A 102 12.98 3.42 0.56
CA PRO A 102 12.19 2.43 -0.17
C PRO A 102 12.83 2.02 -1.51
N VAL A 103 13.42 2.98 -2.23
CA VAL A 103 14.09 2.75 -3.53
C VAL A 103 15.37 1.93 -3.35
N ILE A 104 16.22 2.32 -2.38
CA ILE A 104 17.47 1.62 -2.09
C ILE A 104 17.19 0.20 -1.58
N LEU A 105 16.18 0.02 -0.75
CA LEU A 105 15.78 -1.27 -0.19
C LEU A 105 15.23 -2.20 -1.27
N ASN A 106 14.41 -1.69 -2.20
CA ASN A 106 13.95 -2.47 -3.34
C ASN A 106 15.11 -2.89 -4.25
N PHE A 107 16.11 -2.05 -4.43
CA PHE A 107 17.33 -2.41 -5.15
C PHE A 107 18.15 -3.48 -4.40
N LEU A 108 18.37 -3.32 -3.09
CA LEU A 108 19.12 -4.27 -2.27
C LEU A 108 18.44 -5.65 -2.18
N ARG A 109 17.10 -5.71 -2.24
CA ARG A 109 16.34 -6.97 -2.33
C ARG A 109 16.61 -7.75 -3.62
N GLN A 110 17.01 -7.07 -4.70
CA GLN A 110 17.35 -7.70 -5.97
C GLN A 110 18.80 -8.24 -5.99
N VAL A 111 19.62 -7.90 -4.98
CA VAL A 111 21.00 -8.38 -4.86
C VAL A 111 21.01 -9.76 -4.17
N PRO A 112 21.56 -10.80 -4.84
CA PRO A 112 21.67 -12.14 -4.25
C PRO A 112 22.45 -12.11 -2.92
N GLY A 113 21.92 -12.73 -1.88
CA GLY A 113 22.54 -12.83 -0.54
C GLY A 113 22.18 -11.71 0.44
N VAL A 114 21.88 -10.49 0.00
CA VAL A 114 21.53 -9.36 0.88
C VAL A 114 20.09 -9.46 1.40
N GLY A 115 19.19 -10.04 0.61
CA GLY A 115 17.78 -10.23 1.00
C GLY A 115 17.57 -11.08 2.27
N GLN A 116 18.49 -12.00 2.56
CA GLN A 116 18.40 -12.89 3.73
C GLN A 116 18.71 -12.16 5.05
N LEU A 117 19.57 -11.14 5.02
CA LEU A 117 19.94 -10.32 6.18
C LEU A 117 18.87 -9.26 6.50
N LEU A 118 18.21 -8.70 5.48
CA LEU A 118 17.10 -7.75 5.63
C LEU A 118 15.77 -8.39 6.08
N SER A 119 15.72 -9.73 6.15
CA SER A 119 14.57 -10.53 6.58
C SER A 119 14.50 -10.74 8.10
N MET A 120 15.40 -10.13 8.89
CA MET A 120 15.36 -10.22 10.35
C MET A 120 14.08 -9.56 10.92
N PRO A 121 13.46 -10.12 11.99
CA PRO A 121 12.11 -9.73 12.45
C PRO A 121 11.91 -8.22 12.73
N VAL A 122 12.93 -7.57 13.30
CA VAL A 122 12.88 -6.13 13.63
C VAL A 122 12.98 -5.26 12.38
N VAL A 123 13.87 -5.63 11.44
CA VAL A 123 14.03 -4.92 10.17
C VAL A 123 12.79 -5.14 9.31
N GLY A 124 12.27 -6.36 9.22
CA GLY A 124 11.04 -6.69 8.51
C GLY A 124 9.86 -5.80 8.90
N THR A 125 9.68 -5.51 10.19
CA THR A 125 8.56 -4.69 10.69
C THR A 125 8.67 -3.21 10.27
N VAL A 126 9.89 -2.65 10.27
CA VAL A 126 10.14 -1.27 9.80
C VAL A 126 10.09 -1.20 8.27
N MET A 127 10.55 -2.25 7.60
CA MET A 127 10.49 -2.41 6.15
C MET A 127 9.05 -2.56 5.65
N ASP A 128 8.16 -3.20 6.40
CA ASP A 128 6.75 -3.36 6.03
C ASP A 128 5.99 -2.03 6.04
N ARG A 129 6.35 -1.11 6.95
CA ARG A 129 5.85 0.28 6.95
C ARG A 129 6.33 1.08 5.74
N LEU A 130 7.44 0.67 5.12
CA LEU A 130 8.02 1.32 3.93
C LEU A 130 7.68 0.59 2.61
N ALA A 131 7.28 -0.69 2.65
CA ALA A 131 7.03 -1.55 1.48
C ALA A 131 5.54 -1.88 1.23
N GLY A 132 4.64 -1.50 2.14
CA GLY A 132 3.19 -1.47 1.90
C GLY A 132 2.48 -2.82 1.80
N GLY A 133 3.10 -3.94 2.23
CA GLY A 133 2.34 -5.18 2.44
C GLY A 133 1.43 -4.98 3.63
N ASN A 134 0.13 -4.81 3.44
CA ASN A 134 -0.78 -4.37 4.50
C ASN A 134 -1.85 -5.41 4.88
N GLY A 135 -2.60 -5.08 5.93
CA GLY A 135 -3.81 -5.76 6.36
C GLY A 135 -3.65 -7.26 6.58
N THR A 136 -4.25 -8.02 5.66
CA THR A 136 -4.38 -9.48 5.75
C THR A 136 -3.06 -10.21 5.57
N TYR A 137 -2.14 -9.68 4.76
CA TYR A 137 -0.83 -10.32 4.57
C TYR A 137 -0.03 -10.30 5.88
N LEU A 138 -0.02 -9.17 6.57
CA LEU A 138 0.62 -9.09 7.89
C LEU A 138 -0.14 -9.91 8.94
N LEU A 139 -1.48 -9.85 8.94
CA LEU A 139 -2.32 -10.60 9.89
C LEU A 139 -2.16 -12.12 9.77
N SER A 140 -1.99 -12.62 8.55
CA SER A 140 -1.76 -14.05 8.27
C SER A 140 -0.31 -14.48 8.51
N ASN A 141 0.52 -13.64 9.12
CA ASN A 141 1.96 -13.87 9.25
C ASN A 141 2.63 -14.15 7.89
N ARG A 142 2.24 -13.38 6.88
CA ARG A 142 2.76 -13.43 5.50
C ARG A 142 2.49 -14.73 4.76
N THR A 143 1.44 -15.45 5.15
CA THR A 143 1.05 -16.73 4.52
C THR A 143 -0.11 -16.59 3.54
N TRP A 144 -0.78 -15.44 3.51
CA TRP A 144 -1.94 -15.19 2.65
C TRP A 144 -2.01 -13.76 2.13
N PRO A 145 -2.14 -13.52 0.81
CA PRO A 145 -2.23 -14.51 -0.25
C PRO A 145 -0.89 -15.26 -0.46
N ALA A 146 -0.96 -16.58 -0.70
CA ALA A 146 0.21 -17.46 -0.67
C ALA A 146 0.97 -17.55 -2.01
N ASP A 147 0.29 -17.26 -3.13
CA ASP A 147 0.86 -17.46 -4.46
C ASP A 147 1.80 -16.32 -4.84
N LYS A 148 2.96 -16.63 -5.43
CA LYS A 148 3.94 -15.65 -5.89
C LYS A 148 3.45 -14.71 -6.99
N ALA A 149 2.33 -15.03 -7.64
CA ALA A 149 1.68 -14.14 -8.61
C ALA A 149 1.03 -12.92 -7.93
N TYR A 150 0.79 -12.99 -6.63
CA TYR A 150 0.37 -11.84 -5.84
C TYR A 150 1.58 -10.96 -5.49
N TYR A 151 1.45 -9.67 -5.75
CA TYR A 151 2.52 -8.70 -5.57
C TYR A 151 2.59 -8.27 -4.11
N ASP A 152 3.69 -8.60 -3.41
CA ASP A 152 3.99 -8.13 -2.04
C ASP A 152 2.77 -8.11 -1.09
N GLY A 153 1.99 -9.19 -1.09
CA GLY A 153 0.82 -9.36 -0.21
C GLY A 153 -0.49 -8.70 -0.69
N ARG A 154 -0.50 -8.01 -1.84
CA ARG A 154 -1.72 -7.46 -2.46
C ARG A 154 -2.51 -8.58 -3.13
N PHE A 155 -3.83 -8.50 -3.10
CA PHE A 155 -4.72 -9.37 -3.89
C PHE A 155 -4.78 -8.96 -5.37
N SER A 156 -3.62 -8.67 -5.94
CA SER A 156 -3.40 -8.26 -7.33
C SER A 156 -1.94 -8.57 -7.71
N ASN A 157 -1.61 -8.49 -8.99
CA ASN A 157 -0.25 -8.65 -9.51
C ASN A 157 0.57 -7.34 -9.50
N GLY A 158 0.09 -6.32 -8.79
CA GLY A 158 0.75 -5.02 -8.66
C GLY A 158 0.08 -4.15 -7.60
N LEU A 159 0.42 -2.85 -7.63
CA LEU A 159 -0.19 -1.84 -6.75
C LEU A 159 -1.70 -1.79 -6.93
N THR A 160 -2.41 -1.62 -5.81
CA THR A 160 -3.86 -1.40 -5.78
C THR A 160 -4.23 -0.02 -6.31
N TRP A 161 -5.51 0.20 -6.61
CA TRP A 161 -5.95 1.49 -7.15
C TRP A 161 -5.74 2.69 -6.19
N PRO A 162 -5.85 2.57 -4.85
CA PRO A 162 -5.50 3.67 -3.95
C PRO A 162 -4.01 4.00 -3.98
N GLU A 163 -3.15 2.98 -4.06
CA GLU A 163 -1.69 3.15 -4.19
C GLU A 163 -1.33 3.83 -5.53
N GLN A 164 -1.98 3.43 -6.63
CA GLN A 164 -1.80 4.08 -7.92
C GLN A 164 -2.32 5.54 -7.91
N LEU A 165 -3.47 5.79 -7.28
CA LEU A 165 -4.02 7.13 -7.13
C LEU A 165 -3.09 8.03 -6.32
N ALA A 166 -2.52 7.55 -5.23
CA ALA A 166 -1.54 8.29 -4.44
C ALA A 166 -0.33 8.70 -5.28
N GLY A 167 0.17 7.80 -6.14
CA GLY A 167 1.23 8.12 -7.11
C GLY A 167 0.84 9.23 -8.08
N LEU A 168 -0.39 9.20 -8.61
CA LEU A 168 -0.92 10.25 -9.51
C LEU A 168 -1.12 11.59 -8.81
N LEU A 169 -1.52 11.58 -7.54
CA LEU A 169 -1.70 12.77 -6.71
C LEU A 169 -0.38 13.27 -6.09
N ASN A 170 0.73 12.59 -6.36
CA ASN A 170 2.05 12.88 -5.78
C ASN A 170 2.02 12.90 -4.23
N VAL A 171 1.22 12.01 -3.65
CA VAL A 171 1.15 11.78 -2.21
C VAL A 171 2.25 10.78 -1.84
N SER A 172 3.04 11.10 -0.82
CA SER A 172 4.27 10.36 -0.50
C SER A 172 4.02 8.98 0.09
N HIS A 173 2.84 8.74 0.67
CA HIS A 173 2.48 7.46 1.29
C HIS A 173 0.95 7.28 1.36
N VAL A 174 0.51 6.02 1.44
CA VAL A 174 -0.88 5.65 1.74
C VAL A 174 -0.89 4.98 3.10
N ASP A 175 -1.62 5.56 4.05
CA ASP A 175 -1.92 4.91 5.32
C ASP A 175 -3.05 3.90 5.12
N ASP A 176 -2.69 2.68 4.75
CA ASP A 176 -3.67 1.65 4.42
C ASP A 176 -4.06 0.80 5.64
N TYR A 177 -5.33 0.94 6.04
CA TYR A 177 -5.96 0.15 7.11
C TYR A 177 -6.77 -1.03 6.57
N ALA A 178 -6.86 -1.22 5.26
CA ALA A 178 -7.70 -2.21 4.63
C ALA A 178 -7.21 -3.64 4.93
N TYR A 179 -8.15 -4.53 5.18
CA TYR A 179 -7.94 -5.97 5.23
C TYR A 179 -8.67 -6.63 4.07
N GLY A 180 -7.96 -7.45 3.30
CA GLY A 180 -8.59 -8.33 2.33
C GLY A 180 -9.62 -9.23 3.02
N SER A 181 -10.79 -9.37 2.40
CA SER A 181 -11.97 -10.05 2.94
C SER A 181 -12.75 -9.29 4.04
N ALA A 182 -12.43 -8.02 4.31
CA ALA A 182 -13.18 -7.22 5.28
C ALA A 182 -14.61 -6.92 4.81
N THR A 183 -15.57 -7.13 5.70
CA THR A 183 -16.96 -6.69 5.57
C THR A 183 -17.14 -5.28 6.13
N THR A 184 -18.29 -4.65 5.88
CA THR A 184 -18.58 -3.31 6.43
C THR A 184 -18.80 -3.31 7.94
N ASP A 185 -19.44 -4.37 8.46
CA ASP A 185 -19.69 -4.57 9.88
C ASP A 185 -19.79 -6.08 10.18
N ASN A 186 -18.92 -6.58 11.03
CA ASN A 186 -18.86 -7.97 11.45
C ASN A 186 -20.10 -8.42 12.25
N ARG A 187 -20.97 -7.50 12.65
CA ARG A 187 -22.29 -7.80 13.22
C ARG A 187 -23.35 -8.08 12.15
N ILE A 188 -23.17 -7.57 10.92
CA ILE A 188 -24.04 -7.84 9.78
C ILE A 188 -23.61 -9.15 9.10
N ALA A 189 -22.33 -9.21 8.71
CA ALA A 189 -21.70 -10.37 8.10
C ALA A 189 -20.24 -10.41 8.54
N ARG A 190 -19.76 -11.55 9.04
CA ARG A 190 -18.39 -11.67 9.52
C ARG A 190 -17.43 -12.04 8.40
N GLY A 191 -16.41 -11.21 8.20
CA GLY A 191 -15.35 -11.44 7.21
C GLY A 191 -14.29 -12.42 7.70
N TYR A 192 -13.88 -13.32 6.81
CA TYR A 192 -12.76 -14.24 7.05
C TYR A 192 -11.83 -14.30 5.85
N SER A 193 -10.54 -14.46 6.11
CA SER A 193 -9.52 -14.62 5.08
C SER A 193 -8.66 -15.88 5.31
N GLY A 194 -7.57 -16.01 4.56
CA GLY A 194 -6.74 -17.21 4.52
C GLY A 194 -7.29 -18.27 3.57
N TYR A 195 -6.45 -19.24 3.23
CA TYR A 195 -6.78 -20.31 2.28
C TYR A 195 -8.05 -21.09 2.66
N ASN A 196 -8.27 -21.32 3.96
CA ASN A 196 -9.45 -22.01 4.48
C ASN A 196 -10.60 -21.08 4.88
N SER A 197 -10.46 -19.76 4.70
CA SER A 197 -11.43 -18.76 5.15
C SER A 197 -11.75 -18.86 6.65
N THR A 198 -10.72 -19.10 7.47
CA THR A 198 -10.85 -19.26 8.93
C THR A 198 -10.20 -18.12 9.73
N LEU A 199 -9.42 -17.26 9.09
CA LEU A 199 -8.74 -16.15 9.76
C LEU A 199 -9.71 -14.96 9.86
N PRO A 200 -10.24 -14.60 11.04
CA PRO A 200 -11.12 -13.45 11.16
C PRO A 200 -10.36 -12.16 10.84
N VAL A 201 -10.99 -11.26 10.08
CA VAL A 201 -10.41 -9.96 9.72
C VAL A 201 -11.21 -8.80 10.31
N PRO A 202 -10.56 -7.67 10.64
CA PRO A 202 -11.26 -6.44 11.01
C PRO A 202 -12.19 -5.95 9.90
N ASP A 203 -13.43 -5.62 10.26
CA ASP A 203 -14.39 -4.94 9.38
C ASP A 203 -14.02 -3.46 9.17
N VAL A 204 -14.70 -2.78 8.25
CA VAL A 204 -14.49 -1.35 7.97
C VAL A 204 -14.69 -0.51 9.24
N HIS A 205 -15.69 -0.84 10.07
CA HIS A 205 -15.92 -0.15 11.34
C HIS A 205 -14.72 -0.24 12.31
N GLY A 206 -14.13 -1.42 12.44
CA GLY A 206 -12.94 -1.68 13.23
C GLY A 206 -11.70 -0.99 12.67
N GLN A 207 -11.58 -0.94 11.33
CA GLN A 207 -10.51 -0.20 10.65
C GLN A 207 -10.58 1.30 10.92
N VAL A 208 -11.78 1.90 10.81
CA VAL A 208 -12.01 3.31 11.16
C VAL A 208 -11.72 3.56 12.65
N SER A 209 -12.13 2.65 13.53
CA SER A 209 -11.84 2.75 14.97
C SER A 209 -10.34 2.75 15.24
N ARG A 210 -9.60 1.87 14.55
CA ARG A 210 -8.14 1.77 14.67
C ARG A 210 -7.44 3.02 14.14
N TYR A 211 -7.89 3.54 12.99
CA TYR A 211 -7.37 4.80 12.47
C TYR A 211 -7.57 5.94 13.46
N LEU A 212 -8.81 6.14 13.95
CA LEU A 212 -9.11 7.22 14.89
C LEU A 212 -8.32 7.09 16.19
N ALA A 213 -8.10 5.86 16.69
CA ALA A 213 -7.22 5.64 17.83
C ALA A 213 -5.76 5.97 17.54
N HIS A 214 -5.30 5.80 16.30
CA HIS A 214 -3.93 6.13 15.90
C HIS A 214 -3.67 7.64 15.81
N VAL A 215 -4.70 8.42 15.51
CA VAL A 215 -4.62 9.89 15.37
C VAL A 215 -5.25 10.63 16.56
N ASP A 216 -5.39 9.97 17.72
CA ASP A 216 -5.97 10.52 18.95
C ASP A 216 -7.34 11.18 18.75
N GLY A 217 -8.15 10.63 17.84
CA GLY A 217 -9.47 11.14 17.50
C GLY A 217 -9.47 12.41 16.64
N CYS A 218 -8.32 12.87 16.18
CA CYS A 218 -8.18 14.06 15.34
C CYS A 218 -7.80 13.66 13.91
N ALA A 219 -8.81 13.47 13.07
CA ALA A 219 -8.62 13.19 11.65
C ALA A 219 -8.03 14.41 10.94
N ASP A 220 -7.03 14.20 10.08
CA ASP A 220 -6.42 15.23 9.25
C ASP A 220 -7.44 15.81 8.26
N ALA A 221 -7.68 17.11 8.36
CA ALA A 221 -8.63 17.83 7.53
C ALA A 221 -8.19 17.93 6.05
N ASP A 222 -6.89 17.83 5.77
CA ASP A 222 -6.32 17.95 4.43
C ASP A 222 -6.12 16.59 3.75
N ALA A 223 -6.31 15.49 4.47
CA ALA A 223 -6.19 14.14 3.94
C ALA A 223 -7.42 13.70 3.13
N LEU A 224 -7.19 12.85 2.12
CA LEU A 224 -8.24 12.14 1.38
C LEU A 224 -8.51 10.77 2.01
N TYR A 225 -9.72 10.57 2.49
CA TYR A 225 -10.18 9.31 3.08
C TYR A 225 -10.90 8.47 2.05
N ILE A 226 -10.48 7.22 1.85
CA ILE A 226 -11.18 6.27 0.97
C ILE A 226 -11.86 5.23 1.86
N VAL A 227 -13.19 5.23 1.88
CA VAL A 227 -13.98 4.27 2.67
C VAL A 227 -14.69 3.32 1.72
N SER A 228 -14.25 2.06 1.69
CA SER A 228 -14.73 1.03 0.78
C SER A 228 -15.07 -0.26 1.53
N GLY A 229 -16.14 -0.92 1.12
CA GLY A 229 -16.61 -2.20 1.67
C GLY A 229 -17.97 -2.58 1.08
N GLY A 230 -18.39 -3.83 1.25
CA GLY A 230 -19.71 -4.32 0.79
C GLY A 230 -19.65 -5.55 -0.10
N SER A 231 -18.59 -5.73 -0.91
CA SER A 231 -18.45 -6.94 -1.73
C SER A 231 -18.31 -8.20 -0.88
N ASN A 232 -17.52 -8.14 0.19
CA ASN A 232 -17.42 -9.24 1.15
C ASN A 232 -18.72 -9.45 1.94
N ASP A 233 -19.48 -8.40 2.22
CA ASP A 233 -20.79 -8.53 2.85
C ASP A 233 -21.73 -9.34 1.96
N ALA A 234 -21.71 -9.11 0.64
CA ALA A 234 -22.43 -9.96 -0.30
C ALA A 234 -21.92 -11.41 -0.25
N PHE A 235 -20.61 -11.61 -0.30
CA PHE A 235 -20.01 -12.95 -0.30
C PHE A 235 -20.37 -13.74 0.97
N PHE A 236 -20.13 -13.19 2.15
CA PHE A 236 -20.38 -13.87 3.43
C PHE A 236 -21.86 -13.85 3.83
N GLY A 237 -22.53 -12.72 3.63
CA GLY A 237 -23.94 -12.54 4.03
C GLY A 237 -24.90 -13.35 3.17
N LEU A 238 -24.73 -13.38 1.85
CA LEU A 238 -25.60 -14.19 0.99
C LEU A 238 -25.32 -15.69 1.12
N SER A 239 -24.07 -16.09 1.39
CA SER A 239 -23.72 -17.48 1.72
C SER A 239 -24.33 -17.93 3.05
N ALA A 240 -24.62 -16.99 3.95
CA ALA A 240 -25.37 -17.22 5.19
C ALA A 240 -26.89 -17.00 5.00
N GLU A 241 -27.39 -17.07 3.76
CA GLU A 241 -28.81 -16.97 3.37
C GLU A 241 -29.51 -15.67 3.81
N ARG A 242 -28.76 -14.58 4.04
CA ARG A 242 -29.36 -13.27 4.34
C ARG A 242 -30.15 -12.75 3.15
N ASN A 243 -31.25 -12.04 3.43
CA ASN A 243 -32.01 -11.36 2.40
C ASN A 243 -31.16 -10.27 1.74
N ALA A 244 -30.97 -10.35 0.41
CA ALA A 244 -30.14 -9.41 -0.35
C ALA A 244 -30.58 -7.94 -0.24
N THR A 245 -31.87 -7.68 -0.01
CA THR A 245 -32.41 -6.32 0.16
C THR A 245 -32.03 -5.74 1.51
N GLU A 246 -32.26 -6.49 2.59
CA GLU A 246 -31.95 -6.07 3.95
C GLU A 246 -30.45 -5.94 4.13
N LEU A 247 -29.67 -6.89 3.62
CA LEU A 247 -28.22 -6.85 3.62
C LEU A 247 -27.69 -5.60 2.91
N ALA A 248 -28.26 -5.23 1.75
CA ALA A 248 -27.88 -4.01 1.04
C ALA A 248 -28.17 -2.75 1.86
N HIS A 249 -29.30 -2.70 2.56
CA HIS A 249 -29.65 -1.60 3.45
C HIS A 249 -28.65 -1.49 4.63
N ASP A 250 -28.37 -2.61 5.31
CA ASP A 250 -27.47 -2.65 6.46
C ASP A 250 -26.04 -2.20 6.07
N VAL A 251 -25.55 -2.66 4.91
CA VAL A 251 -24.22 -2.30 4.38
C VAL A 251 -24.10 -0.81 4.09
N VAL A 252 -25.11 -0.22 3.45
CA VAL A 252 -25.13 1.22 3.18
C VAL A 252 -25.13 2.01 4.49
N HIS A 253 -25.96 1.60 5.45
CA HIS A 253 -26.03 2.27 6.74
C HIS A 253 -24.72 2.15 7.53
N ALA A 254 -24.02 1.01 7.46
CA ALA A 254 -22.71 0.84 8.07
C ALA A 254 -21.66 1.78 7.45
N LEU A 255 -21.58 1.87 6.13
CA LEU A 255 -20.68 2.80 5.44
C LEU A 255 -20.98 4.25 5.78
N GLN A 256 -22.26 4.66 5.75
CA GLN A 256 -22.69 6.00 6.12
C GLN A 256 -22.29 6.36 7.55
N ARG A 257 -22.53 5.45 8.50
CA ARG A 257 -22.14 5.63 9.90
C ARG A 257 -20.63 5.87 10.03
N ASP A 258 -19.81 5.09 9.34
CA ASP A 258 -18.36 5.16 9.50
C ASP A 258 -17.76 6.40 8.82
N VAL A 259 -18.34 6.83 7.70
CA VAL A 259 -18.00 8.13 7.08
C VAL A 259 -18.41 9.31 7.95
N VAL A 260 -19.65 9.33 8.46
CA VAL A 260 -20.10 10.40 9.37
C VAL A 260 -19.23 10.45 10.62
N ARG A 261 -18.77 9.30 11.11
CA ARG A 261 -17.84 9.23 12.23
C ARG A 261 -16.51 9.91 11.90
N LEU A 262 -15.90 9.61 10.74
CA LEU A 262 -14.67 10.28 10.30
C LEU A 262 -14.86 11.80 10.20
N GLN A 263 -15.97 12.25 9.59
CA GLN A 263 -16.29 13.68 9.43
C GLN A 263 -16.43 14.39 10.78
N ARG A 264 -17.08 13.77 11.76
CA ARG A 264 -17.18 14.30 13.14
C ARG A 264 -15.82 14.45 13.83
N HIS A 265 -14.82 13.70 13.39
CA HIS A 265 -13.45 13.75 13.91
C HIS A 265 -12.52 14.63 13.07
N GLY A 266 -13.03 15.34 12.06
CA GLY A 266 -12.28 16.35 11.30
C GLY A 266 -12.07 16.05 9.82
N ALA A 267 -12.39 14.83 9.35
CA ALA A 267 -12.19 14.46 7.94
C ALA A 267 -13.08 15.31 7.02
N ARG A 268 -12.47 16.03 6.06
CA ARG A 268 -13.21 16.90 5.11
C ARG A 268 -13.38 16.31 3.72
N HIS A 269 -12.42 15.49 3.29
CA HIS A 269 -12.40 14.91 1.95
C HIS A 269 -12.62 13.40 2.05
N VAL A 270 -13.86 12.95 1.94
CA VAL A 270 -14.19 11.51 1.99
C VAL A 270 -14.67 11.04 0.62
N LEU A 271 -14.05 9.97 0.15
CA LEU A 271 -14.31 9.29 -1.11
C LEU A 271 -14.91 7.92 -0.83
N VAL A 272 -16.04 7.63 -1.47
CA VAL A 272 -16.71 6.32 -1.38
C VAL A 272 -16.88 5.75 -2.80
N PRO A 273 -16.28 4.58 -3.11
CA PRO A 273 -16.49 3.94 -4.40
C PRO A 273 -17.81 3.16 -4.44
N THR A 274 -18.43 3.06 -5.62
CA THR A 274 -19.50 2.09 -5.85
C THR A 274 -18.95 0.65 -5.89
N LEU A 275 -19.79 -0.33 -5.55
CA LEU A 275 -19.44 -1.74 -5.65
C LEU A 275 -19.33 -2.18 -7.11
N SER A 276 -18.21 -2.81 -7.43
CA SER A 276 -18.00 -3.52 -8.69
C SER A 276 -19.01 -4.67 -8.87
N PRO A 277 -19.56 -4.88 -10.08
CA PRO A 277 -20.47 -6.00 -10.37
C PRO A 277 -19.78 -7.36 -10.20
N MET A 278 -19.93 -7.94 -9.01
CA MET A 278 -19.31 -9.22 -8.61
C MET A 278 -19.69 -10.40 -9.50
N GLN A 279 -20.89 -10.37 -10.11
CA GLN A 279 -21.36 -11.40 -11.03
C GLN A 279 -20.54 -11.49 -12.32
N SER A 280 -19.78 -10.45 -12.66
CA SER A 280 -18.91 -10.42 -13.83
C SER A 280 -17.52 -11.00 -13.57
N THR A 281 -17.19 -11.33 -12.31
CA THR A 281 -15.92 -11.95 -11.98
C THR A 281 -15.83 -13.37 -12.55
N PRO A 282 -14.64 -13.84 -12.95
CA PRO A 282 -14.47 -15.22 -13.42
C PRO A 282 -14.99 -16.22 -12.39
N TYR A 283 -14.68 -15.98 -11.10
CA TYR A 283 -15.14 -16.81 -10.00
C TYR A 283 -16.68 -16.95 -9.94
N ALA A 284 -17.41 -15.82 -9.98
CA ALA A 284 -18.87 -15.87 -9.90
C ALA A 284 -19.52 -16.47 -11.15
N ARG A 285 -18.90 -16.30 -12.33
CA ARG A 285 -19.38 -16.90 -13.56
C ARG A 285 -19.21 -18.41 -13.56
N ASP A 286 -18.02 -18.87 -13.16
CA ASP A 286 -17.61 -20.26 -13.35
C ASP A 286 -18.01 -21.16 -12.16
N TYR A 287 -18.14 -20.61 -10.95
CA TYR A 287 -18.38 -21.41 -9.73
C TYR A 287 -19.64 -21.06 -8.94
N ALA A 288 -20.28 -19.89 -9.16
CA ALA A 288 -21.53 -19.58 -8.46
C ALA A 288 -22.75 -20.12 -9.21
N ASP A 289 -23.82 -20.44 -8.48
CA ASP A 289 -25.11 -20.80 -9.09
C ASP A 289 -25.88 -19.54 -9.58
N ALA A 290 -26.96 -19.78 -10.33
CA ALA A 290 -27.76 -18.70 -10.92
C ALA A 290 -28.48 -17.82 -9.88
N ALA A 291 -28.92 -18.40 -8.76
CA ALA A 291 -29.58 -17.65 -7.69
C ALA A 291 -28.58 -16.75 -6.96
N THR A 292 -27.39 -17.27 -6.64
CA THR A 292 -26.29 -16.50 -6.03
C THR A 292 -25.87 -15.32 -6.91
N ARG A 293 -25.71 -15.51 -8.23
CA ARG A 293 -25.43 -14.40 -9.17
C ARG A 293 -26.55 -13.36 -9.21
N THR A 294 -27.80 -13.81 -9.24
CA THR A 294 -28.98 -12.92 -9.27
C THR A 294 -29.08 -12.08 -7.99
N ASN A 295 -28.89 -12.72 -6.83
CA ASN A 295 -28.92 -12.05 -5.54
C ASN A 295 -27.75 -11.08 -5.38
N SER A 296 -26.54 -11.46 -5.79
CA SER A 296 -25.37 -10.57 -5.78
C SER A 296 -25.57 -9.35 -6.67
N THR A 297 -26.18 -9.53 -7.85
CA THR A 297 -26.53 -8.44 -8.78
C THR A 297 -27.55 -7.50 -8.14
N ARG A 298 -28.62 -8.04 -7.55
CA ARG A 298 -29.66 -7.27 -6.86
C ARG A 298 -29.08 -6.47 -5.69
N PHE A 299 -28.24 -7.10 -4.88
CA PHE A 299 -27.53 -6.48 -3.77
C PHE A 299 -26.67 -5.30 -4.26
N ALA A 300 -25.79 -5.53 -5.23
CA ALA A 300 -24.88 -4.50 -5.75
C ALA A 300 -25.65 -3.31 -6.36
N HIS A 301 -26.73 -3.57 -7.11
CA HIS A 301 -27.57 -2.49 -7.64
C HIS A 301 -28.20 -1.64 -6.54
N ARG A 302 -28.71 -2.26 -5.46
CA ARG A 302 -29.32 -1.54 -4.34
C ARG A 302 -28.29 -0.70 -3.59
N VAL A 303 -27.14 -1.28 -3.25
CA VAL A 303 -26.04 -0.54 -2.59
C VAL A 303 -25.62 0.65 -3.45
N ASN A 304 -25.34 0.42 -4.74
CA ASN A 304 -24.86 1.48 -5.64
C ASN A 304 -25.91 2.57 -5.87
N ALA A 305 -27.19 2.23 -5.96
CA ALA A 305 -28.26 3.21 -6.06
C ALA A 305 -28.32 4.09 -4.80
N ALA A 306 -28.22 3.48 -3.61
CA ALA A 306 -28.24 4.21 -2.35
C ALA A 306 -27.00 5.11 -2.18
N LEU A 307 -25.80 4.62 -2.51
CA LEU A 307 -24.57 5.42 -2.49
C LEU A 307 -24.63 6.61 -3.46
N ARG A 308 -25.16 6.42 -4.68
CA ARG A 308 -25.38 7.51 -5.65
C ARG A 308 -26.40 8.54 -5.18
N THR A 309 -27.44 8.11 -4.48
CA THR A 309 -28.41 9.04 -3.89
C THR A 309 -27.79 9.81 -2.74
N TRP A 310 -27.06 9.12 -1.86
CA TRP A 310 -26.38 9.74 -0.73
C TRP A 310 -25.31 10.75 -1.16
N ALA A 311 -24.52 10.47 -2.19
CA ALA A 311 -23.53 11.43 -2.68
C ALA A 311 -24.12 12.64 -3.41
N ARG A 312 -25.36 12.53 -3.93
CA ARG A 312 -26.11 13.67 -4.50
C ARG A 312 -26.75 14.52 -3.42
N ASP A 313 -26.94 13.98 -2.23
CA ASP A 313 -27.36 14.74 -1.06
C ASP A 313 -26.18 15.60 -0.59
N GLY A 314 -26.25 16.90 -0.90
CA GLY A 314 -25.20 17.86 -0.58
C GLY A 314 -24.87 17.95 0.92
N ALA A 315 -25.76 17.49 1.81
CA ALA A 315 -25.49 17.39 3.24
C ALA A 315 -24.44 16.33 3.59
N ALA A 316 -24.23 15.32 2.73
CA ALA A 316 -23.29 14.24 2.97
C ALA A 316 -21.83 14.67 2.87
N ASN A 317 -21.51 15.68 2.06
CA ASN A 317 -20.14 16.11 1.74
C ASN A 317 -19.18 14.92 1.44
N VAL A 318 -19.62 14.02 0.54
CA VAL A 318 -18.87 12.84 0.10
C VAL A 318 -18.67 12.89 -1.41
N THR A 319 -17.48 12.52 -1.86
CA THR A 319 -17.18 12.30 -3.28
C THR A 319 -17.44 10.84 -3.64
N LEU A 320 -18.37 10.58 -4.55
CA LEU A 320 -18.59 9.23 -5.08
C LEU A 320 -17.67 8.94 -6.26
N VAL A 321 -17.00 7.79 -6.24
CA VAL A 321 -16.32 7.25 -7.43
C VAL A 321 -17.14 6.10 -7.99
N ASP A 322 -17.71 6.28 -9.17
CA ASP A 322 -18.56 5.25 -9.79
C ASP A 322 -17.72 4.16 -10.49
N MET A 323 -17.08 3.30 -9.69
CA MET A 323 -16.32 2.14 -10.14
C MET A 323 -17.17 1.17 -10.95
N ALA A 324 -18.43 0.96 -10.56
CA ALA A 324 -19.37 0.11 -11.30
C ALA A 324 -19.58 0.60 -12.74
N ALA A 325 -19.77 1.91 -12.94
CA ALA A 325 -19.92 2.50 -14.27
C ALA A 325 -18.60 2.45 -15.06
N LEU A 326 -17.46 2.67 -14.40
CA LEU A 326 -16.14 2.53 -15.04
C LEU A 326 -15.90 1.10 -15.53
N GLU A 327 -16.17 0.12 -14.68
CA GLU A 327 -16.01 -1.29 -15.01
C GLU A 327 -16.92 -1.70 -16.17
N ALA A 328 -18.19 -1.27 -16.17
CA ALA A 328 -19.09 -1.52 -17.30
C ALA A 328 -18.51 -0.99 -18.62
N ARG A 329 -17.94 0.22 -18.63
CA ARG A 329 -17.28 0.79 -19.82
C ARG A 329 -16.04 -0.01 -20.25
N ILE A 330 -15.26 -0.53 -19.29
CA ILE A 330 -14.09 -1.36 -19.57
C ILE A 330 -14.52 -2.69 -20.21
N LEU A 331 -15.56 -3.33 -19.68
CA LEU A 331 -16.07 -4.60 -20.18
C LEU A 331 -16.67 -4.46 -21.59
N ASP A 332 -17.34 -3.34 -21.88
CA ASP A 332 -17.96 -3.06 -23.17
C ASP A 332 -16.93 -2.67 -24.24
N HIS A 333 -15.82 -2.05 -23.85
CA HIS A 333 -14.78 -1.55 -24.77
C HIS A 333 -13.34 -1.87 -24.31
N PRO A 334 -12.98 -3.15 -24.11
CA PRO A 334 -11.72 -3.53 -23.47
C PRO A 334 -10.48 -3.05 -24.22
N THR A 335 -10.52 -3.06 -25.55
CA THR A 335 -9.37 -2.65 -26.39
C THR A 335 -9.04 -1.16 -26.27
N ARG A 336 -10.01 -0.30 -25.90
CA ARG A 336 -9.75 1.14 -25.63
C ARG A 336 -8.86 1.33 -24.40
N TYR A 337 -8.86 0.37 -23.49
CA TYR A 337 -8.04 0.35 -22.28
C TYR A 337 -6.81 -0.58 -22.42
N GLY A 338 -6.49 -1.04 -23.63
CA GLY A 338 -5.37 -1.95 -23.88
C GLY A 338 -5.59 -3.39 -23.39
N LEU A 339 -6.83 -3.74 -23.03
CA LEU A 339 -7.19 -5.08 -22.57
C LEU A 339 -7.62 -5.95 -23.75
N HIS A 340 -7.15 -7.20 -23.75
CA HIS A 340 -7.52 -8.21 -24.74
C HIS A 340 -8.35 -9.35 -24.14
N ASN A 341 -8.24 -9.55 -22.83
CA ASN A 341 -9.05 -10.51 -22.09
C ASN A 341 -9.66 -9.84 -20.85
N VAL A 342 -10.99 -9.90 -20.75
CA VAL A 342 -11.76 -9.40 -19.61
C VAL A 342 -12.69 -10.46 -19.02
N ARG A 343 -12.60 -11.70 -19.51
CA ARG A 343 -13.45 -12.81 -19.08
C ARG A 343 -12.70 -13.81 -18.23
N ASP A 344 -11.48 -14.17 -18.60
CA ASP A 344 -10.77 -15.26 -17.95
C ASP A 344 -9.85 -14.75 -16.85
N ALA A 345 -9.73 -15.51 -15.78
CA ALA A 345 -8.74 -15.25 -14.74
C ALA A 345 -7.34 -15.56 -15.30
N CYS A 346 -6.40 -14.63 -15.10
CA CYS A 346 -5.00 -14.87 -15.46
C CYS A 346 -4.36 -15.94 -14.56
N LEU A 347 -4.67 -15.89 -13.26
CA LEU A 347 -4.23 -16.85 -12.25
C LEU A 347 -5.40 -17.76 -11.88
N VAL A 348 -5.21 -19.07 -11.99
CA VAL A 348 -6.18 -20.12 -11.61
C VAL A 348 -5.49 -21.24 -10.84
N GLY A 349 -6.27 -22.12 -10.20
CA GLY A 349 -5.76 -23.27 -9.44
C GLY A 349 -5.14 -22.87 -8.09
N THR A 350 -5.47 -21.68 -7.59
CA THR A 350 -4.97 -21.15 -6.32
C THR A 350 -6.03 -21.10 -5.24
N GLN A 351 -7.31 -21.03 -5.64
CA GLN A 351 -8.44 -21.03 -4.72
C GLN A 351 -8.90 -22.45 -4.39
N LYS A 352 -9.53 -22.61 -3.21
CA LYS A 352 -9.98 -23.91 -2.70
C LYS A 352 -10.93 -24.63 -3.65
N LEU A 353 -11.90 -23.92 -4.24
CA LEU A 353 -12.86 -24.50 -5.19
C LEU A 353 -12.21 -24.93 -6.50
N GLU A 354 -11.27 -24.15 -7.01
CA GLU A 354 -10.52 -24.50 -8.23
C GLU A 354 -9.72 -25.79 -8.02
N ARG A 355 -9.01 -25.89 -6.89
CA ARG A 355 -8.26 -27.10 -6.52
C ARG A 355 -9.16 -28.30 -6.29
N ALA A 356 -10.32 -28.11 -5.65
CA ALA A 356 -11.31 -29.17 -5.47
C ALA A 356 -11.90 -29.65 -6.81
N ALA A 357 -11.99 -28.75 -7.80
CA ALA A 357 -12.40 -29.06 -9.17
C ALA A 357 -11.26 -29.62 -10.05
N GLY A 358 -10.06 -29.86 -9.49
CA GLY A 358 -8.92 -30.40 -10.22
C GLY A 358 -8.23 -29.40 -11.16
N VAL A 359 -8.49 -28.09 -11.00
CA VAL A 359 -7.84 -27.05 -11.80
C VAL A 359 -6.38 -26.91 -11.34
N GLU A 360 -5.45 -27.23 -12.25
CA GLU A 360 -4.03 -27.03 -12.01
C GLU A 360 -3.65 -25.54 -11.95
N ARG A 361 -2.62 -25.22 -11.17
CA ARG A 361 -2.13 -23.85 -11.06
C ARG A 361 -1.60 -23.36 -12.41
N HIS A 362 -2.22 -22.34 -12.97
CA HIS A 362 -1.76 -21.67 -14.18
C HIS A 362 -1.74 -20.15 -14.01
N ASP A 363 -0.75 -19.50 -14.61
CA ASP A 363 -0.59 -18.05 -14.65
C ASP A 363 -0.30 -17.61 -16.09
N CYS A 364 -0.97 -16.55 -16.54
CA CYS A 364 -0.93 -16.14 -17.94
C CYS A 364 0.37 -15.40 -18.30
N SER A 365 0.87 -15.58 -19.52
CA SER A 365 2.15 -15.00 -19.97
C SER A 365 2.16 -13.46 -20.11
N ARG A 366 0.98 -12.81 -20.12
CA ARG A 366 0.82 -11.34 -20.25
C ARG A 366 -0.28 -10.81 -19.32
N ALA A 367 -0.02 -10.83 -18.02
CA ALA A 367 -0.96 -10.35 -17.00
C ALA A 367 -1.43 -8.90 -17.23
N ALA A 368 -0.57 -8.01 -17.75
CA ALA A 368 -0.94 -6.62 -18.06
C ALA A 368 -2.01 -6.43 -19.15
N ARG A 369 -2.32 -7.49 -19.93
CA ARG A 369 -3.38 -7.48 -20.97
C ARG A 369 -4.70 -8.10 -20.49
N HIS A 370 -4.73 -8.53 -19.22
CA HIS A 370 -5.89 -9.08 -18.54
C HIS A 370 -6.43 -8.03 -17.57
N LYS A 371 -7.75 -8.01 -17.38
CA LYS A 371 -8.34 -7.21 -16.29
C LYS A 371 -7.76 -7.68 -14.95
N PRO A 372 -7.22 -6.80 -14.09
CA PRO A 372 -6.77 -7.18 -12.76
C PRO A 372 -7.94 -7.80 -12.00
N LEU A 373 -7.70 -8.97 -11.40
CA LEU A 373 -8.68 -9.61 -10.54
C LEU A 373 -8.83 -8.74 -9.30
N VAL A 374 -9.83 -7.86 -9.29
CA VAL A 374 -10.38 -7.34 -8.04
C VAL A 374 -11.13 -8.51 -7.42
N HIS A 375 -10.40 -9.39 -6.74
CA HIS A 375 -11.02 -10.41 -5.90
C HIS A 375 -11.66 -9.72 -4.69
N ALA A 376 -12.80 -10.27 -4.28
CA ALA A 376 -13.65 -9.79 -3.19
C ALA A 376 -12.87 -9.54 -1.89
#